data_AF-A0A4Y7JDC9-F1
#
_entry.id   AF-A0A4Y7JDC9-F1
#
_cell.length_a   1.000
_cell.length_b   1.000
_cell.length_c   1.000
_cell.angle_alpha   90.00
_cell.angle_beta   90.00
_cell.angle_gamma   90.00
#
_symmetry.space_group_name_H-M   'P 1'
#
loop_
_entity.id
_entity.type
_entity.pdbx_description
1 polymer ?
#
loop_
_entity_poly.entity_id
_entity_poly.type
_entity_poly.pdbx_seq_one_letter_code
_entity_poly.pdbx_strand_id
1 'polypeptide(L)'
;MGFPKWLIEGKPRGIEELQINVQKGFNSVKRKLNIAITRIAKPYGDPNILAEFIAGQLKNRVSFRKAMKKAIELTEQADTKEFKYKLQDVLTEKK
;
A
#
# COMPACT_ATOMS: atom_id res chain seq x y z
N MET A 1 0.66 -7.53 -0.19
CA MET A 1 0.84 -6.13 0.24
C MET A 1 -0.45 -5.40 -0.10
N GLY A 2 -1.01 -4.69 0.88
CA GLY A 2 -2.40 -4.22 0.87
C GLY A 2 -3.23 -4.67 2.09
N PHE A 3 -2.60 -5.01 3.22
CA PHE A 3 -3.31 -5.20 4.48
C PHE A 3 -2.38 -4.84 5.66
N PRO A 4 -2.87 -4.11 6.67
CA PRO A 4 -2.14 -3.90 7.92
C PRO A 4 -2.04 -5.18 8.77
N LYS A 5 -2.26 -6.36 8.17
CA LYS A 5 -2.19 -7.66 8.83
C LYS A 5 -0.82 -7.85 9.48
N TRP A 6 0.26 -7.45 8.81
CA TRP A 6 1.62 -7.57 9.36
C TRP A 6 1.93 -6.57 10.49
N LEU A 7 1.29 -5.39 10.47
CA LEU A 7 1.41 -4.38 11.55
C LEU A 7 0.62 -4.78 12.80
N ILE A 8 -0.48 -5.54 12.63
CA ILE A 8 -1.40 -5.91 13.71
C ILE A 8 -1.11 -7.33 14.24
N GLU A 9 -0.80 -8.32 13.39
CA GLU A 9 -0.57 -9.73 13.78
C GLU A 9 0.89 -10.04 14.12
N GLY A 10 1.85 -9.17 13.78
CA GLY A 10 3.28 -9.49 13.84
C GLY A 10 3.98 -9.37 15.20
N LYS A 11 3.57 -8.43 16.07
CA LYS A 11 4.05 -8.22 17.45
C LYS A 11 3.60 -6.83 17.94
N PRO A 12 3.39 -6.62 19.25
CA PRO A 12 3.23 -5.27 19.83
C PRO A 12 4.42 -4.33 19.52
N ARG A 13 5.60 -4.90 19.22
CA ARG A 13 6.85 -4.16 18.95
C ARG A 13 6.82 -3.26 17.72
N GLY A 14 6.08 -3.60 16.66
CA GLY A 14 6.10 -2.81 15.42
C GLY A 14 5.46 -1.43 15.60
N ILE A 15 4.39 -1.35 16.40
CA ILE A 15 3.70 -0.10 16.72
C ILE A 15 4.52 0.72 17.71
N GLU A 16 5.14 0.06 18.68
CA GLU A 16 6.00 0.68 19.69
C GLU A 16 7.26 1.29 19.04
N GLU A 17 7.88 0.57 18.10
CA GLU A 17 9.02 1.05 17.31
C GLU A 17 8.63 2.22 16.40
N LEU A 18 7.44 2.17 15.79
CA LEU A 18 6.90 3.29 15.03
C LEU A 18 6.70 4.52 15.93
N GLN A 19 6.14 4.34 17.13
CA GLN A 19 5.95 5.44 18.08
C GLN A 19 7.28 6.07 18.49
N ILE A 20 8.30 5.25 18.78
CA ILE A 20 9.66 5.71 19.10
C ILE A 20 10.27 6.48 17.92
N ASN A 21 10.16 5.96 16.71
CA ASN A 21 10.73 6.59 15.52
C ASN A 21 10.08 7.93 15.19
N VAL A 22 8.75 8.01 15.28
CA VAL A 22 8.02 9.27 15.06
C VAL A 22 8.34 10.27 16.17
N GLN A 23 8.43 9.84 17.44
CA GLN A 23 8.77 10.72 18.56
C GLN A 23 10.20 11.27 18.44
N LYS A 24 11.16 10.45 18.00
CA LYS A 24 12.54 10.88 17.69
C LYS A 24 12.58 11.89 16.54
N GLY A 25 11.87 11.62 15.45
CA GLY A 25 11.85 12.51 14.27
C GLY A 25 11.25 13.88 14.54
N PHE A 26 10.24 13.96 15.42
CA PHE A 26 9.60 15.23 15.79
C PHE A 26 10.27 15.97 16.96
N ASN A 27 11.39 15.45 17.49
CA ASN A 27 12.13 16.02 18.63
C ASN A 27 11.22 16.39 19.83
N SER A 28 10.15 15.63 20.03
CA SER A 28 9.08 15.95 20.98
C SER A 28 9.41 15.36 22.35
N VAL A 29 10.25 16.08 23.09
CA VAL A 29 10.67 15.72 24.46
C VAL A 29 9.49 15.77 25.45
N LYS A 30 8.39 16.48 25.11
CA LYS A 30 7.24 16.72 26.02
C LYS A 30 5.86 16.31 25.48
N ARG A 31 5.73 15.81 24.25
CA ARG A 31 4.40 15.48 23.67
C ARG A 31 4.26 13.97 23.48
N LYS A 32 3.17 13.41 24.02
CA LYS A 32 2.80 12.01 23.84
C LYS A 32 2.02 11.88 22.53
N LEU A 33 2.54 11.13 21.56
CA LEU A 33 1.88 10.84 20.30
C LEU A 33 1.04 9.56 20.45
N ASN A 34 -0.25 9.66 20.12
CA ASN A 34 -1.15 8.51 20.07
C ASN A 34 -1.32 8.09 18.61
N ILE A 35 -0.90 6.87 18.27
CA ILE A 35 -1.02 6.30 16.93
C ILE A 35 -2.13 5.25 16.98
N ALA A 36 -3.14 5.40 16.12
CA ALA A 36 -4.22 4.43 15.96
C ALA A 36 -4.20 3.86 14.54
N ILE A 37 -4.36 2.54 14.42
CA ILE A 37 -4.43 1.86 13.11
C ILE A 37 -5.89 1.58 12.80
N THR A 38 -6.41 2.22 11.75
CA THR A 38 -7.74 1.96 11.22
C THR A 38 -7.68 1.01 10.03
N ARG A 39 -8.58 0.03 9.98
CA ARG A 39 -8.73 -0.84 8.80
C ARG A 39 -9.57 -0.13 7.74
N ILE A 40 -9.11 -0.17 6.50
CA ILE A 40 -9.85 0.31 5.34
C ILE A 40 -10.74 -0.83 4.84
N ALA A 41 -12.05 -0.58 4.68
CA ALA A 41 -13.02 -1.60 4.28
C ALA A 41 -12.78 -2.12 2.85
N LYS A 42 -12.47 -1.21 1.91
CA LYS A 42 -12.16 -1.53 0.50
C LYS A 42 -10.77 -1.02 0.13
N PRO A 43 -9.69 -1.79 0.37
CA PRO A 43 -8.32 -1.31 0.19
C PRO A 43 -7.98 -0.98 -1.27
N TYR A 44 -8.52 -1.74 -2.23
CA TYR A 44 -8.27 -1.53 -3.66
C TYR A 44 -9.09 -0.40 -4.28
N GLY A 45 -9.96 0.25 -3.49
CA GLY A 45 -10.60 1.51 -3.87
C GLY A 45 -9.69 2.73 -3.65
N ASP A 46 -8.62 2.58 -2.86
CA ASP A 46 -7.63 3.64 -2.66
C ASP A 46 -6.55 3.58 -3.76
N PRO A 47 -6.36 4.66 -4.55
CA PRO A 47 -5.35 4.70 -5.60
C PRO A 47 -3.93 4.43 -5.11
N ASN A 48 -3.57 4.82 -3.88
CA ASN A 48 -2.22 4.64 -3.34
C ASN A 48 -1.92 3.16 -3.11
N ILE A 49 -2.88 2.43 -2.52
CA ILE A 49 -2.76 0.99 -2.26
C ILE A 49 -2.70 0.22 -3.58
N LEU A 50 -3.48 0.65 -4.57
CA LEU A 50 -3.49 0.04 -5.90
C LEU A 50 -2.16 0.27 -6.63
N ALA A 51 -1.57 1.47 -6.52
CA ALA A 51 -0.26 1.78 -7.09
C ALA A 51 0.84 0.91 -6.47
N GLU A 52 0.85 0.77 -5.13
CA GLU A 52 1.78 -0.13 -4.43
C GLU A 52 1.63 -1.59 -4.86
N PHE A 53 0.39 -2.05 -5.09
CA PHE A 53 0.14 -3.39 -5.58
C PHE A 53 0.77 -3.60 -6.97
N ILE A 54 0.56 -2.67 -7.90
CA ILE A 54 1.14 -2.73 -9.25
C ILE A 54 2.67 -2.69 -9.18
N ALA A 55 3.24 -1.78 -8.38
CA ALA A 55 4.68 -1.70 -8.16
C ALA A 55 5.26 -3.01 -7.59
N GLY A 56 4.55 -3.64 -6.66
CA GLY A 56 4.92 -4.94 -6.11
C GLY A 56 4.91 -6.07 -7.15
N GLN A 57 3.91 -6.09 -8.04
CA GLN A 57 3.87 -7.06 -9.15
C GLN A 57 5.04 -6.84 -10.12
N LEU A 58 5.36 -5.58 -10.45
CA LEU A 58 6.48 -5.24 -11.33
C LEU A 58 7.83 -5.60 -10.70
N LYS A 59 8.00 -5.38 -9.40
CA LYS A 59 9.19 -5.81 -8.64
C LYS A 59 9.39 -7.34 -8.71
N ASN A 60 8.29 -8.09 -8.74
CA ASN A 60 8.29 -9.54 -8.89
C ASN A 60 8.41 -10.00 -10.36
N ARG A 61 8.70 -9.09 -11.31
CA ARG A 61 8.83 -9.35 -12.75
C ARG A 61 7.58 -9.95 -13.40
N VAL A 62 6.40 -9.67 -12.84
CA VAL A 62 5.14 -10.00 -13.49
C VAL A 62 4.96 -9.06 -14.68
N SER A 63 4.50 -9.60 -15.82
CA SER A 63 4.28 -8.78 -17.01
C SER A 63 3.27 -7.67 -16.72
N PHE A 64 3.52 -6.48 -17.27
CA PHE A 64 2.70 -5.31 -17.01
C PHE A 64 1.21 -5.57 -17.31
N ARG A 65 0.92 -6.21 -18.45
CA ARG A 65 -0.45 -6.60 -18.82
C ARG A 65 -1.13 -7.48 -17.76
N LYS A 66 -0.41 -8.44 -17.17
CA LYS A 66 -0.94 -9.32 -16.12
C LYS A 66 -1.17 -8.58 -14.80
N ALA A 67 -0.22 -7.73 -14.42
CA ALA A 67 -0.35 -6.89 -13.24
C ALA A 67 -1.56 -5.95 -13.36
N MET A 68 -1.74 -5.35 -14.54
CA MET A 68 -2.81 -4.42 -14.80
C MET A 68 -4.18 -5.08 -14.88
N LYS A 69 -4.28 -6.24 -15.53
CA LYS A 69 -5.52 -7.02 -15.56
C LYS A 69 -6.01 -7.37 -14.15
N LYS A 70 -5.09 -7.77 -13.27
CA LYS A 70 -5.40 -8.02 -11.85
C LYS A 70 -5.79 -6.75 -11.10
N ALA A 71 -5.12 -5.62 -11.37
CA ALA A 71 -5.47 -4.35 -10.74
C ALA A 71 -6.91 -3.95 -11.07
N ILE A 72 -7.30 -4.04 -12.34
CA ILE A 72 -8.68 -3.74 -12.79
C ILE A 72 -9.69 -4.66 -12.10
N GLU A 73 -9.45 -5.98 -12.08
CA GLU A 73 -10.32 -6.95 -11.42
C GLU A 73 -10.53 -6.65 -9.93
N LEU A 74 -9.47 -6.23 -9.21
CA LEU A 74 -9.54 -5.85 -7.80
C LEU A 74 -10.27 -4.51 -7.58
N THR A 75 -10.14 -3.58 -8.53
CA THR A 75 -10.79 -2.27 -8.50
C THR A 75 -12.28 -2.35 -8.82
N GLU A 76 -12.67 -3.26 -9.72
CA GLU A 76 -14.08 -3.59 -10.01
C GLU A 76 -14.77 -4.17 -8.77
N GLN A 77 -14.12 -5.11 -8.06
CA GLN A 77 -14.62 -5.67 -6.79
C GLN A 77 -14.77 -4.61 -5.68
N ALA A 78 -14.09 -3.46 -5.80
CA ALA A 78 -14.20 -2.37 -4.86
C ALA A 78 -15.35 -1.38 -5.17
N ASP A 79 -16.14 -1.62 -6.22
CA ASP A 79 -17.25 -0.76 -6.71
C ASP A 79 -16.83 0.68 -7.01
N THR A 80 -15.66 0.87 -7.65
CA THR A 80 -15.21 2.20 -8.06
C THR A 80 -15.77 2.56 -9.44
N LYS A 81 -16.38 3.76 -9.54
CA LYS A 81 -17.11 4.19 -10.75
C LYS A 81 -16.20 4.49 -11.95
N GLU A 82 -14.99 4.98 -11.71
CA GLU A 82 -14.05 5.36 -12.76
C GLU A 82 -12.61 4.98 -12.37
N PHE A 83 -11.93 4.24 -13.24
CA PHE A 83 -10.51 3.89 -13.10
C PHE A 83 -9.73 4.51 -14.26
N LYS A 84 -8.89 5.51 -13.95
CA LYS A 84 -7.96 6.12 -14.90
C LYS A 84 -6.54 5.82 -14.46
N TYR A 85 -5.72 5.36 -15.39
CA TYR A 85 -4.31 5.11 -15.16
C TYR A 85 -3.46 5.78 -16.23
N LYS A 86 -2.29 6.27 -15.82
CA LYS A 86 -1.27 6.81 -16.71
C LYS A 86 0.06 6.22 -16.28
N LEU A 87 0.79 5.68 -17.25
CA LEU A 87 2.16 5.22 -17.05
C LEU A 87 3.06 5.98 -18.01
N GLN A 88 4.23 6.34 -17.52
CA GLN A 88 5.27 7.01 -18.27
C GLN A 88 6.58 6.27 -18.02
N ASP A 89 6.83 5.19 -18.76
CA ASP A 89 8.14 4.52 -18.80
C ASP A 89 8.24 3.50 -19.95
N VAL A 90 9.46 3.06 -20.29
CA VAL A 90 9.73 2.01 -21.28
C VAL A 90 9.54 0.63 -20.65
N LEU A 91 8.36 0.06 -20.83
CA LEU A 91 8.08 -1.32 -20.42
C LEU A 91 8.76 -2.30 -21.38
N THR A 92 9.98 -2.73 -21.05
CA THR A 92 10.63 -3.83 -21.77
C THR A 92 9.98 -5.15 -21.34
N GLU A 93 9.03 -5.64 -22.12
CA GLU A 93 8.59 -7.03 -22.04
C GLU A 93 9.77 -7.91 -22.47
N LYS A 94 10.51 -8.48 -21.49
CA LYS A 94 11.45 -9.56 -21.80
C LYS A 94 10.64 -10.75 -22.31
N LYS A 95 10.72 -10.96 -23.62
CA LYS A 95 10.26 -12.16 -24.34
C LYS A 95 10.92 -13.41 -23.78
#